data_AF-A0A6G1XQ67-F1
#
_entry.id   AF-A0A6G1XQ67-F1
#
_cell.length_a   1.000
_cell.length_b   1.000
_cell.length_c   1.000
_cell.angle_alpha   90.00
_cell.angle_beta   90.00
_cell.angle_gamma   90.00
#
_symmetry.space_group_name_H-M   'P 1'
#
loop_
_entity.id
_entity.type
_entity.pdbx_description
1 polymer ?
#
loop_
_entity_poly.entity_id
_entity_poly.type
_entity_poly.pdbx_seq_one_letter_code
_entity_poly.pdbx_strand_id
1 'polypeptide(L)' 'MVTKTITEQRAEVRIFAGNDPAHTATGSSGISSPTPALTPLMLDEATGKLVVWDGQKAGSAVGILVLPLEG' A
#
# COMPACT_ATOMS: atom_id res chain seq x y z
N MET A 1 -21.76 35.43 11.43
CA MET A 1 -21.27 34.10 11.85
C MET A 1 -19.84 33.98 11.33
N VAL A 2 -18.85 33.79 12.21
CA VAL A 2 -17.43 33.67 11.80
C VAL A 2 -17.05 32.21 11.86
N THR A 3 -16.65 31.63 10.71
CA THR A 3 -16.14 30.26 10.65
C THR A 3 -14.73 30.23 11.22
N LYS A 4 -14.52 29.47 12.29
CA LYS A 4 -13.19 29.26 12.88
C LYS A 4 -12.64 27.93 12.37
N THR A 5 -11.61 27.98 11.52
CA THR A 5 -10.84 26.80 11.13
C THR A 5 -9.87 26.45 12.25
N ILE A 6 -9.90 25.20 12.72
CA ILE A 6 -8.95 24.67 13.71
C ILE A 6 -8.19 23.54 13.02
N THR A 7 -6.86 23.61 13.00
CA THR A 7 -6.00 22.54 12.50
C THR A 7 -5.55 21.68 13.68
N GLU A 8 -6.05 20.45 13.78
CA GLU A 8 -5.45 19.44 14.67
C GLU A 8 -4.29 18.74 13.96
N GLN A 9 -3.11 18.76 14.57
CA GLN A 9 -2.00 17.92 14.17
C GLN A 9 -1.76 16.91 15.29
N ARG A 10 -2.02 15.63 15.02
CA ARG A 10 -1.72 14.54 15.96
C ARG A 10 -0.24 14.20 15.86
N ALA A 11 0.44 14.11 17.00
CA ALA A 11 1.89 13.87 17.07
C ALA A 11 2.28 12.41 16.80
N GLU A 12 1.33 11.48 16.89
CA GLU A 12 1.58 10.04 16.76
C GLU A 12 1.52 9.59 15.31
N VAL A 13 2.58 8.93 14.84
CA VAL A 13 2.61 8.30 13.52
C VAL A 13 1.68 7.08 13.55
N ARG A 14 0.63 7.11 12.72
CA ARG A 14 -0.30 5.99 12.55
C ARG A 14 -0.21 5.48 11.12
N ILE A 15 0.29 4.25 10.94
CA ILE A 15 0.39 3.59 9.63
C ILE A 15 -0.99 3.56 8.95
N PHE A 16 -2.04 3.26 9.72
CA PHE A 16 -3.41 3.35 9.29
C PHE A 16 -4.02 4.69 9.71
N ALA A 17 -4.03 5.66 8.81
CA ALA A 17 -4.65 6.97 9.03
C ALA A 17 -6.19 6.96 8.91
N GLY A 18 -6.81 5.77 8.90
CA GLY A 18 -8.26 5.54 8.88
C GLY A 18 -8.73 4.67 10.06
N ASN A 19 -10.04 4.49 10.18
CA ASN A 19 -10.66 3.65 11.21
C ASN A 19 -11.21 2.32 10.66
N ASP A 20 -11.19 2.12 9.35
CA ASP A 20 -11.62 0.88 8.73
C ASP A 20 -10.64 -0.26 9.07
N PRO A 21 -11.13 -1.47 9.39
CA PRO A 21 -10.25 -2.61 9.61
C PRO A 21 -9.40 -2.92 8.37
N ALA A 22 -8.09 -3.07 8.57
CA ALA A 22 -7.20 -3.57 7.53
C ALA A 22 -7.28 -5.11 7.46
N HIS A 23 -7.65 -5.64 6.30
CA HIS A 23 -7.65 -7.08 6.02
C HIS A 23 -6.49 -7.44 5.10
N THR A 24 -5.91 -8.62 5.29
CA THR A 24 -4.79 -9.13 4.50
C THR A 24 -5.23 -10.18 3.50
N ALA A 25 -4.48 -10.33 2.41
CA ALA A 25 -4.62 -11.41 1.44
C ALA A 25 -3.25 -12.07 1.17
N THR A 26 -3.27 -13.25 0.56
CA THR A 26 -2.06 -13.93 0.05
C THR A 26 -2.20 -14.12 -1.45
N GLY A 27 -1.06 -14.11 -2.17
CA GLY A 27 -1.04 -14.25 -3.62
C GLY A 27 0.34 -14.68 -4.11
N SER A 28 0.41 -15.18 -5.35
CA SER A 28 1.67 -15.56 -5.98
C SER A 28 2.53 -14.32 -6.26
N SER A 29 3.76 -14.31 -5.76
CA SER A 29 4.72 -13.23 -6.02
C SER A 29 5.48 -13.46 -7.33
N GLY A 30 5.63 -12.39 -8.12
CA GLY A 30 6.55 -12.31 -9.25
C GLY A 30 7.81 -11.51 -8.94
N ILE A 31 7.98 -11.06 -7.70
CA ILE A 31 9.12 -10.24 -7.25
C ILE A 31 10.33 -11.14 -6.99
N SER A 32 11.48 -10.79 -7.56
CA SER A 32 12.74 -11.54 -7.48
C SER A 32 13.90 -10.76 -6.83
N SER A 33 13.59 -9.66 -6.15
CA SER A 33 14.58 -8.84 -5.45
C SER A 33 14.05 -8.43 -4.08
N PRO A 34 14.94 -8.17 -3.08
CA PRO A 34 14.53 -7.73 -1.77
C PRO A 34 13.60 -6.51 -1.86
N THR A 35 12.42 -6.60 -1.24
CA THR A 35 11.39 -5.55 -1.33
C THR A 35 10.84 -5.25 0.06
N PRO A 36 10.90 -3.98 0.53
CA PRO A 36 10.45 -3.63 1.88
C PRO A 36 8.93 -3.75 2.02
N ALA A 37 8.46 -4.01 3.24
CA ALA A 37 7.05 -3.89 3.59
C ALA A 37 6.53 -2.47 3.31
N LEU A 38 5.22 -2.32 3.21
CA LEU A 38 4.49 -1.10 2.85
C LEU A 38 4.69 -0.64 1.39
N THR A 39 5.27 -1.50 0.53
CA THR A 39 5.38 -1.26 -0.91
C THR A 39 4.04 -1.53 -1.64
N PRO A 40 3.54 -0.60 -2.48
CA PRO A 40 2.36 -0.85 -3.31
C PRO A 40 2.61 -1.96 -4.35
N LEU A 41 1.61 -2.81 -4.57
CA LEU A 41 1.66 -3.97 -5.48
C LEU A 41 0.64 -3.82 -6.60
N MET A 42 0.98 -4.35 -7.79
CA MET A 42 0.08 -4.50 -8.93
C MET A 42 0.09 -5.95 -9.45
N LEU A 43 -0.82 -6.28 -10.36
CA LEU A 43 -0.77 -7.54 -11.09
C LEU A 43 0.07 -7.37 -12.35
N ASP A 44 0.99 -8.30 -12.58
CA ASP A 44 1.64 -8.47 -13.87
C ASP A 44 0.62 -9.00 -14.89
N GLU A 45 0.45 -8.29 -16.01
CA GLU A 45 -0.60 -8.58 -17.01
C GLU A 45 -0.42 -9.94 -17.71
N ALA A 46 0.83 -10.43 -17.82
CA ALA A 46 1.12 -11.68 -18.51
C ALA A 46 0.92 -12.91 -17.61
N THR A 47 1.26 -12.78 -16.31
CA THR A 47 1.32 -13.92 -15.38
C THR A 47 0.26 -13.87 -14.29
N GLY A 48 -0.38 -12.72 -14.06
CA GLY A 48 -1.30 -12.48 -12.96
C GLY A 48 -0.65 -12.51 -11.57
N LYS A 49 0.69 -12.46 -11.49
CA LYS A 49 1.42 -12.45 -10.22
C LYS A 49 1.47 -11.03 -9.64
N LEU A 50 1.59 -10.96 -8.32
CA LEU A 50 1.84 -9.69 -7.63
C LEU A 50 3.29 -9.25 -7.87
N VAL A 51 3.45 -8.04 -8.40
CA VAL A 51 4.73 -7.35 -8.62
C VAL A 51 4.69 -5.95 -8.00
N VAL A 52 5.83 -5.28 -7.88
CA VAL A 52 5.89 -3.89 -7.43
C VAL A 52 5.12 -3.00 -8.40
N TRP A 53 4.28 -2.11 -7.87
CA TRP A 53 3.54 -1.16 -8.70
C TRP A 53 4.48 -0.16 -9.39
N ASP A 54 4.31 0.02 -10.71
CA ASP A 54 5.17 0.85 -11.56
C ASP A 54 4.88 2.37 -11.48
N GLY A 55 3.81 2.76 -10.80
CA GLY A 55 3.41 4.15 -10.65
C GLY A 55 2.79 4.80 -11.90
N GLN A 56 2.61 4.07 -13.00
CA GLN A 56 2.24 4.67 -14.30
C GLN A 56 0.73 4.92 -14.44
N LYS A 57 -0.10 4.08 -13.83
CA LYS A 57 -1.57 4.15 -13.98
C LYS A 57 -2.28 4.21 -12.64
N ALA A 58 -3.12 5.23 -12.45
CA ALA A 58 -4.07 5.25 -11.34
C ALA A 58 -4.96 4.00 -11.37
N GLY A 59 -5.25 3.44 -10.19
CA GLY A 59 -6.10 2.26 -10.02
C GLY A 59 -5.44 0.91 -10.34
N SER A 60 -4.16 0.88 -10.71
CA SER A 60 -3.44 -0.39 -10.96
C SER A 60 -2.72 -0.96 -9.72
N ALA A 61 -2.57 -0.16 -8.65
CA ALA A 61 -2.17 -0.68 -7.35
C ALA A 61 -3.33 -1.44 -6.70
N VAL A 62 -3.16 -2.74 -6.49
CA VAL A 62 -4.19 -3.65 -5.96
C VAL A 62 -3.97 -4.06 -4.50
N GLY A 63 -2.83 -3.71 -3.92
CA GLY A 63 -2.52 -4.02 -2.52
C GLY A 63 -1.27 -3.32 -2.00
N ILE A 64 -0.99 -3.50 -0.72
CA ILE A 64 0.23 -3.03 -0.04
C ILE A 64 0.91 -4.25 0.59
N LEU A 65 2.21 -4.41 0.35
CA LEU A 65 2.99 -5.53 0.88
C LEU A 65 3.08 -5.47 2.41
N VAL A 66 2.69 -6.55 3.09
CA VAL A 66 2.64 -6.58 4.56
C VAL A 66 3.99 -6.93 5.19
N LEU A 67 4.66 -7.95 4.67
CA LEU A 67 5.94 -8.45 5.16
C LEU A 67 7.02 -8.23 4.09
N PRO A 68 8.26 -7.86 4.47
CA PRO A 68 9.32 -7.69 3.50
C PRO A 68 9.61 -9.01 2.78
N LEU A 69 10.03 -8.91 1.52
CA LEU A 69 10.57 -10.03 0.75
C LEU A 69 12.08 -9.93 0.77
N GLU A 70 12.77 -11.05 1.00
CA GLU A 70 14.24 -11.07 1.10
C GLU A 70 14.94 -11.41 -0.23
N GLY A 71 14.19 -11.75 -1.28
CA GLY A 71 14.72 -12.22 -2.57
C GLY A 71 14.62 -13.73 -2.71
#